data_AF-A0A7S1DDR9-F1
#
_entry.id   AF-A0A7S1DDR9-F1
#
_cell.length_a   1.000
_cell.length_b   1.000
_cell.length_c   1.000
_cell.angle_alpha   90.00
_cell.angle_beta   90.00
_cell.angle_gamma   90.00
#
_symmetry.space_group_name_H-M   'P 1'
#
loop_
_entity.id
_entity.type
_entity.pdbx_description
1 polymer ?
#
loop_
_entity_poly.entity_id
_entity_poly.type
_entity_poly.pdbx_seq_one_letter_code
_entity_poly.pdbx_strand_id
1 'polypeptide(L)'
;VANIEFPSVCGECDPLRCNQSNQPFATPVPSAPVSAAPVAAPGVATSAPVTASPVAPGAPTRTFCGCSLCTQDVLNTMARDYNGNYTCGNRMDWFRNELGFTETQACVEVAAVQFHFECGACNPIQCNPVYVEDPDPSTLVWSDEFDVDGSPDSTKWTYDIGGGGWGNGEFQYYTDRTDNAFVKDGILNIRAVREDFDQNSFTSARMVSRNLGDWKYGRFQARARLQNCTAVGTWPAIWMLPTQWAYGGWPSSGEIDILEHVGYDLGNIHGSVHTAAFNHLIGTQKGGTWTTAVEDWHVYEIIWSEEKIDFVFDGLKCYEFLKLANATDEEWQFDKD
;
A
#
# COMPACT_ATOMS: atom_id res chain seq x y z
N VAL A 1 2.23 1.14 -14.56
CA VAL A 1 0.79 0.77 -14.69
C VAL A 1 0.44 -0.23 -15.80
N ALA A 2 -0.02 0.17 -17.00
CA ALA A 2 -0.66 -0.75 -17.97
C ALA A 2 0.22 -1.92 -18.47
N ASN A 3 1.51 -1.70 -18.65
CA ASN A 3 2.44 -2.72 -19.14
C ASN A 3 3.12 -3.51 -18.00
N ILE A 4 3.23 -2.92 -16.81
CA ILE A 4 4.15 -3.40 -15.76
C ILE A 4 3.39 -3.94 -14.55
N GLU A 5 2.28 -3.31 -14.16
CA GLU A 5 1.59 -3.64 -12.89
C GLU A 5 0.27 -4.36 -13.13
N PHE A 6 -0.50 -3.98 -14.15
CA PHE A 6 -1.81 -4.58 -14.44
C PHE A 6 -2.00 -4.96 -15.92
N PRO A 7 -1.15 -5.83 -16.48
CA PRO A 7 -1.16 -6.14 -17.92
C PRO A 7 -2.43 -6.85 -18.41
N SER A 8 -3.19 -7.50 -17.53
CA SER A 8 -4.47 -8.16 -17.86
C SER A 8 -5.68 -7.23 -17.78
N VAL A 9 -5.59 -6.12 -17.04
CA VAL A 9 -6.71 -5.19 -16.79
C VAL A 9 -6.56 -3.93 -17.63
N CYS A 10 -5.34 -3.39 -17.70
CA CYS A 10 -5.03 -2.11 -18.34
C CYS A 10 -4.18 -2.29 -19.61
N GLY A 11 -3.86 -3.52 -20.01
CA GLY A 11 -2.92 -3.81 -21.09
C GLY A 11 -3.30 -3.23 -22.46
N GLU A 12 -4.57 -2.90 -22.70
CA GLU A 12 -5.01 -2.20 -23.92
C GLU A 12 -4.69 -0.69 -23.89
N CYS A 13 -4.45 -0.12 -22.71
CA CYS A 13 -4.03 1.27 -22.52
C CYS A 13 -2.49 1.43 -22.56
N ASP A 14 -1.74 0.35 -22.79
CA ASP A 14 -0.29 0.41 -22.98
C ASP A 14 0.04 1.14 -24.30
N PRO A 15 0.74 2.30 -24.26
CA PRO A 15 1.09 3.04 -25.47
C PRO A 15 1.96 2.26 -26.46
N LEU A 16 2.65 1.20 -26.02
CA LEU A 16 3.44 0.31 -26.87
C LEU A 16 2.58 -0.73 -27.61
N ARG A 17 1.41 -1.09 -27.08
CA ARG A 17 0.45 -2.02 -27.69
C ARG A 17 -0.64 -1.29 -28.50
N CYS A 18 -1.13 -0.17 -28.00
CA CYS A 18 -2.25 0.58 -28.61
C CYS A 18 -1.90 1.16 -29.99
N ASN A 19 -0.63 1.51 -30.24
CA ASN A 19 -0.20 2.05 -31.54
C ASN A 19 0.00 0.98 -32.64
N GLN A 20 -0.21 -0.31 -32.34
CA GLN A 20 -0.06 -1.40 -33.32
C GLN A 20 -1.39 -1.95 -33.84
N SER A 21 -2.52 -1.61 -33.21
CA SER A 21 -3.84 -2.11 -33.61
C SER A 21 -4.63 -1.07 -34.44
N ASN A 22 -4.36 -1.01 -35.74
CA ASN A 22 -5.24 -0.34 -36.71
C ASN A 22 -6.49 -1.19 -36.98
N GLN A 23 -7.40 -1.33 -36.01
CA GLN A 23 -8.72 -1.93 -36.24
C GLN A 23 -9.80 -1.11 -35.52
N PRO A 24 -10.92 -0.77 -36.19
CA PRO A 24 -11.99 0.01 -35.58
C PRO A 24 -12.79 -0.86 -34.59
N PHE A 25 -13.05 -0.31 -33.39
CA PHE A 25 -13.86 -0.95 -32.36
C PHE A 25 -15.30 -1.17 -32.84
N ALA A 26 -15.77 -2.42 -32.78
CA ALA A 26 -17.18 -2.76 -32.92
C ALA A 26 -17.91 -2.51 -31.59
N THR A 27 -19.03 -1.80 -31.65
CA THR A 27 -19.89 -1.48 -30.51
C THR A 27 -20.53 -2.75 -29.90
N PRO A 28 -20.59 -2.92 -28.56
CA PRO A 28 -21.33 -4.03 -27.95
C PRO A 28 -22.85 -3.80 -28.01
N VAL A 29 -23.58 -4.86 -28.36
CA VAL A 29 -25.05 -4.92 -28.32
C VAL A 29 -25.51 -5.30 -26.89
N PRO A 30 -26.55 -4.68 -26.31
CA PRO A 30 -27.03 -5.05 -24.98
C PRO A 30 -27.88 -6.32 -25.01
N SER A 31 -27.60 -7.27 -24.12
CA SER A 31 -28.42 -8.44 -23.85
C SER A 31 -29.59 -8.11 -22.90
N ALA A 32 -30.78 -8.61 -23.23
CA ALA A 32 -32.04 -8.39 -22.54
C ALA A 32 -32.17 -9.19 -21.21
N PRO A 33 -33.03 -8.76 -20.27
CA PRO A 33 -33.17 -9.42 -18.98
C PRO A 33 -34.06 -10.66 -19.05
N VAL A 34 -33.64 -11.74 -18.39
CA VAL A 34 -34.43 -12.97 -18.25
C VAL A 34 -35.31 -12.86 -16.99
N SER A 35 -36.62 -12.85 -17.20
CA SER A 35 -37.65 -13.00 -16.15
C SER A 35 -37.94 -14.48 -15.93
N ALA A 36 -37.88 -14.95 -14.68
CA ALA A 36 -38.38 -16.27 -14.29
C ALA A 36 -39.43 -16.13 -13.17
N ALA A 37 -40.65 -16.59 -13.46
CA ALA A 37 -41.78 -16.70 -12.55
C ALA A 37 -41.62 -17.92 -11.60
N PRO A 38 -42.32 -17.96 -10.46
CA PRO A 38 -42.13 -18.99 -9.44
C PRO A 38 -42.90 -20.27 -9.76
N VAL A 39 -42.27 -21.43 -9.55
CA VAL A 39 -42.91 -22.75 -9.61
C VAL A 39 -43.02 -23.32 -8.20
N ALA A 40 -44.23 -23.82 -7.89
CA ALA A 40 -44.65 -24.31 -6.59
C ALA A 40 -43.94 -25.60 -6.13
N ALA A 41 -43.79 -25.72 -4.81
CA ALA A 41 -43.27 -26.89 -4.10
C ALA A 41 -44.30 -28.04 -4.00
N PRO A 42 -43.84 -29.30 -3.88
CA PRO A 42 -44.62 -30.34 -3.26
C PRO A 42 -43.92 -30.97 -2.04
N GLY A 43 -44.68 -31.09 -0.95
CA GLY A 43 -44.77 -32.30 -0.11
C GLY A 43 -43.60 -32.66 0.80
N VAL A 44 -43.68 -32.22 2.06
CA VAL A 44 -42.88 -32.72 3.18
C VAL A 44 -43.36 -34.13 3.57
N ALA A 45 -42.44 -35.10 3.57
CA ALA A 45 -42.62 -36.39 4.24
C ALA A 45 -41.64 -36.48 5.43
N THR A 46 -42.20 -36.63 6.62
CA THR A 46 -41.52 -36.70 7.92
C THR A 46 -40.81 -38.04 8.11
N SER A 47 -39.50 -38.03 8.36
CA SER A 47 -38.76 -39.16 8.92
C SER A 47 -38.31 -38.87 10.36
N ALA A 48 -38.30 -39.93 11.17
CA ALA A 48 -38.16 -39.95 12.62
C ALA A 48 -36.77 -39.46 13.13
N PRO A 49 -36.64 -39.09 14.42
CA PRO A 49 -35.42 -38.48 14.94
C PRO A 49 -34.31 -39.53 15.11
N VAL A 50 -33.16 -39.28 14.47
CA VAL A 50 -31.93 -40.01 14.72
C VAL A 50 -31.30 -39.42 15.99
N THR A 51 -31.20 -40.20 17.05
CA THR A 51 -30.52 -39.82 18.29
C THR A 51 -29.04 -39.59 18.01
N ALA A 52 -28.57 -38.37 18.27
CA ALA A 52 -27.18 -37.98 18.16
C ALA A 52 -26.32 -38.73 19.18
N SER A 53 -25.24 -39.36 18.71
CA SER A 53 -24.16 -39.86 19.56
C SER A 53 -23.43 -38.67 20.21
N PRO A 54 -22.98 -38.78 21.47
CA PRO A 54 -22.28 -37.69 22.13
C PRO A 54 -20.92 -37.45 21.46
N VAL A 55 -20.77 -36.24 20.92
CA VAL A 55 -19.50 -35.73 20.40
C VAL A 55 -18.56 -35.57 21.60
N ALA A 56 -17.43 -36.27 21.56
CA ALA A 56 -16.35 -36.10 22.54
C ALA A 56 -15.91 -34.61 22.57
N PRO A 57 -15.46 -34.07 23.72
CA PRO A 57 -14.98 -32.70 23.77
C PRO A 57 -13.84 -32.55 22.75
N GLY A 58 -14.07 -31.73 21.73
CA GLY A 58 -13.09 -31.48 20.68
C GLY A 58 -11.79 -30.97 21.30
N ALA A 59 -10.67 -31.56 20.89
CA ALA A 59 -9.36 -30.99 21.16
C ALA A 59 -9.36 -29.51 20.73
N PRO A 60 -8.70 -28.60 21.47
CA PRO A 60 -8.66 -27.20 21.11
C PRO A 60 -8.14 -27.08 19.67
N THR A 61 -9.00 -26.61 18.77
CA THR A 61 -8.65 -26.35 17.38
C THR A 61 -7.60 -25.26 17.38
N ARG A 62 -6.33 -25.61 17.21
CA ARG A 62 -5.24 -24.65 17.05
C ARG A 62 -5.63 -23.68 15.94
N THR A 63 -5.85 -22.43 16.30
CA THR A 63 -6.24 -21.38 15.35
C THR A 63 -4.97 -20.91 14.65
N PHE A 64 -4.80 -21.27 13.39
CA PHE A 64 -3.63 -20.88 12.60
C PHE A 64 -3.69 -19.38 12.27
N CYS A 65 -2.54 -18.70 12.23
CA CYS A 65 -2.42 -17.24 12.09
C CYS A 65 -3.12 -16.43 13.20
N GLY A 66 -3.61 -17.08 14.28
CA GLY A 66 -4.49 -16.43 15.24
C GLY A 66 -5.86 -16.03 14.67
N CYS A 67 -6.21 -16.47 13.46
CA CYS A 67 -7.45 -16.13 12.78
C CYS A 67 -8.45 -17.29 12.80
N SER A 68 -9.62 -17.09 13.41
CA SER A 68 -10.70 -18.07 13.36
C SER A 68 -11.21 -18.34 11.93
N LEU A 69 -11.03 -17.37 11.03
CA LEU A 69 -11.36 -17.47 9.61
C LEU A 69 -10.31 -18.25 8.80
N CYS A 70 -9.11 -18.48 9.35
CA CYS A 70 -8.07 -19.28 8.71
C CYS A 70 -8.35 -20.77 8.91
N THR A 71 -9.34 -21.29 8.18
CA THR A 71 -9.71 -22.70 8.25
C THR A 71 -8.74 -23.56 7.44
N GLN A 72 -8.79 -24.87 7.66
CA GLN A 72 -7.99 -25.81 6.85
C GLN A 72 -8.33 -25.72 5.36
N ASP A 73 -9.57 -25.39 5.01
CA ASP A 73 -9.97 -25.21 3.61
C ASP A 73 -9.27 -24.00 2.98
N VAL A 74 -9.14 -22.89 3.71
CA VAL A 74 -8.35 -21.72 3.28
C VAL A 74 -6.87 -22.09 3.15
N LEU A 75 -6.31 -22.81 4.12
CA LEU A 75 -4.92 -23.27 4.06
C LEU A 75 -4.66 -24.19 2.86
N ASN A 76 -5.68 -24.93 2.40
CA ASN A 76 -5.60 -25.80 1.23
C ASN A 76 -5.92 -25.08 -0.09
N THR A 77 -6.36 -23.82 -0.07
CA THR A 77 -6.62 -23.03 -1.28
C THR A 77 -5.33 -22.86 -2.08
N MET A 78 -5.39 -23.14 -3.37
CA MET A 78 -4.27 -23.00 -4.29
C MET A 78 -4.09 -21.54 -4.69
N ALA A 79 -2.96 -20.96 -4.30
CA ALA A 79 -2.44 -19.68 -4.74
C ALA A 79 -1.45 -19.86 -5.90
N ARG A 80 -1.39 -18.87 -6.80
CA ARG A 80 -0.58 -18.94 -8.02
C ARG A 80 0.06 -17.60 -8.30
N ASP A 81 1.36 -17.61 -8.58
CA ASP A 81 2.08 -16.49 -9.14
C ASP A 81 2.97 -16.95 -10.31
N TYR A 82 3.84 -16.07 -10.79
CA TYR A 82 4.81 -16.39 -11.83
C TYR A 82 5.89 -17.39 -11.37
N ASN A 83 6.11 -17.55 -10.06
CA ASN A 83 7.09 -18.46 -9.48
C ASN A 83 6.55 -19.87 -9.27
N GLY A 84 5.23 -20.06 -9.28
CA GLY A 84 4.62 -21.38 -9.26
C GLY A 84 3.22 -21.43 -8.64
N ASN A 85 2.85 -22.65 -8.24
CA ASN A 85 1.58 -22.94 -7.61
C ASN A 85 1.82 -23.59 -6.25
N TYR A 86 1.17 -23.09 -5.21
CA TYR A 86 1.28 -23.61 -3.85
C TYR A 86 -0.03 -23.41 -3.12
N THR A 87 -0.31 -24.22 -2.11
CA THR A 87 -1.42 -23.92 -1.21
C THR A 87 -1.02 -22.78 -0.27
N CYS A 88 -1.98 -22.00 0.23
CA CYS A 88 -1.74 -20.95 1.21
C CYS A 88 -0.91 -21.45 2.40
N GLY A 89 -1.27 -22.60 2.97
CA GLY A 89 -0.56 -23.21 4.09
C GLY A 89 0.87 -23.64 3.73
N ASN A 90 1.07 -24.27 2.57
CA ASN A 90 2.42 -24.68 2.15
C ASN A 90 3.34 -23.48 1.90
N ARG A 91 2.79 -22.38 1.36
CA ARG A 91 3.55 -21.14 1.16
C ARG A 91 3.93 -20.53 2.49
N MET A 92 3.01 -20.48 3.45
CA MET A 92 3.29 -19.99 4.82
C MET A 92 4.34 -20.85 5.51
N ASP A 93 4.24 -22.18 5.42
CA ASP A 93 5.24 -23.08 6.01
C ASP A 93 6.61 -22.94 5.34
N TRP A 94 6.68 -22.68 4.03
CA TRP A 94 7.93 -22.37 3.35
C TRP A 94 8.60 -21.12 3.93
N PHE A 95 7.86 -20.02 4.15
CA PHE A 95 8.40 -18.81 4.79
C PHE A 95 8.95 -19.09 6.19
N ARG A 96 8.25 -19.93 6.96
CA ARG A 96 8.68 -20.29 8.32
C ARG A 96 9.94 -21.16 8.32
N ASN A 97 9.98 -22.15 7.43
CA ASN A 97 11.04 -23.16 7.42
C ASN A 97 12.31 -22.68 6.72
N GLU A 98 12.17 -21.96 5.61
CA GLU A 98 13.30 -21.55 4.77
C GLU A 98 13.81 -20.15 5.10
N LEU A 99 12.92 -19.24 5.52
CA LEU A 99 13.28 -17.85 5.84
C LEU A 99 13.22 -17.53 7.34
N GLY A 100 12.85 -18.50 8.18
CA GLY A 100 12.83 -18.35 9.64
C GLY A 100 11.71 -17.46 10.16
N PHE A 101 10.65 -17.23 9.37
CA PHE A 101 9.54 -16.38 9.78
C PHE A 101 8.77 -17.00 10.96
N THR A 102 8.26 -16.16 11.85
CA THR A 102 7.21 -16.58 12.79
C THR A 102 5.93 -16.93 12.05
N GLU A 103 5.00 -17.63 12.71
CA GLU A 103 3.69 -17.94 12.11
C GLU A 103 2.96 -16.67 11.65
N THR A 104 2.86 -15.66 12.51
CA THR A 104 2.20 -14.39 12.18
C THR A 104 2.86 -13.70 10.97
N GLN A 105 4.18 -13.66 10.91
CA GLN A 105 4.91 -13.05 9.79
C GLN A 105 4.65 -13.77 8.47
N ALA A 106 4.71 -15.10 8.47
CA ALA A 106 4.40 -15.89 7.29
C ALA A 106 2.95 -15.69 6.83
N CYS A 107 2.02 -15.58 7.79
CA CYS A 107 0.63 -15.30 7.49
C CYS A 107 0.43 -13.92 6.86
N VAL A 108 1.06 -12.86 7.38
CA VAL A 108 1.00 -11.51 6.78
C VAL A 108 1.58 -11.53 5.37
N GLU A 109 2.79 -12.07 5.19
CA GLU A 109 3.47 -12.08 3.88
C GLU A 109 2.67 -12.84 2.81
N VAL A 110 2.03 -13.96 3.17
CA VAL A 110 1.25 -14.75 2.22
C VAL A 110 -0.17 -14.21 2.04
N ALA A 111 -0.88 -13.89 3.12
CA ALA A 111 -2.31 -13.54 3.09
C ALA A 111 -2.60 -12.03 2.95
N ALA A 112 -1.64 -11.15 3.25
CA ALA A 112 -1.79 -9.71 3.06
C ALA A 112 -1.06 -9.20 1.81
N VAL A 113 0.12 -9.76 1.50
CA VAL A 113 0.98 -9.24 0.43
C VAL A 113 0.84 -10.04 -0.86
N GLN A 114 1.12 -11.35 -0.83
CA GLN A 114 1.26 -12.11 -2.07
C GLN A 114 -0.08 -12.61 -2.64
N PHE A 115 -0.96 -13.15 -1.78
CA PHE A 115 -2.19 -13.84 -2.18
C PHE A 115 -3.38 -13.36 -1.36
N HIS A 116 -3.61 -12.05 -1.38
CA HIS A 116 -4.70 -11.44 -0.63
C HIS A 116 -6.07 -12.08 -0.94
N PHE A 117 -6.33 -12.38 -2.22
CA PHE A 117 -7.62 -12.93 -2.64
C PHE A 117 -7.81 -14.38 -2.24
N GLU A 118 -6.78 -15.22 -2.38
CA GLU A 118 -6.84 -16.65 -2.11
C GLU A 118 -6.66 -16.96 -0.62
N CYS A 119 -5.74 -16.26 0.03
CA CYS A 119 -5.28 -16.57 1.39
C CYS A 119 -5.75 -15.55 2.43
N GLY A 120 -6.44 -14.46 2.04
CA GLY A 120 -6.75 -13.31 2.89
C GLY A 120 -7.48 -13.60 4.20
N ALA A 121 -8.26 -14.69 4.28
CA ALA A 121 -8.90 -15.11 5.53
C ALA A 121 -7.90 -15.55 6.62
N CYS A 122 -6.65 -15.79 6.24
CA CYS A 122 -5.52 -16.03 7.13
C CYS A 122 -4.71 -14.77 7.45
N ASN A 123 -5.16 -13.58 7.06
CA ASN A 123 -4.48 -12.33 7.38
C ASN A 123 -4.72 -11.93 8.84
N PRO A 124 -3.71 -11.98 9.72
CA PRO A 124 -3.86 -11.65 11.14
C PRO A 124 -4.28 -10.19 11.38
N ILE A 125 -3.95 -9.28 10.47
CA ILE A 125 -4.27 -7.86 10.58
C ILE A 125 -5.78 -7.63 10.51
N GLN A 126 -6.50 -8.41 9.69
CA GLN A 126 -7.95 -8.29 9.55
C GLN A 126 -8.72 -8.98 10.67
N CYS A 127 -8.21 -10.11 11.17
CA CYS A 127 -8.94 -10.93 12.14
C CYS A 127 -8.60 -10.58 13.60
N ASN A 128 -7.41 -10.03 13.84
CA ASN A 128 -6.91 -9.62 15.15
C ASN A 128 -6.18 -8.26 15.03
N PRO A 129 -6.93 -7.18 14.83
CA PRO A 129 -6.35 -5.86 14.58
C PRO A 129 -5.47 -5.43 15.75
N VAL A 130 -4.24 -5.03 15.45
CA VAL A 130 -3.29 -4.47 16.43
C VAL A 130 -3.36 -2.96 16.33
N TYR A 131 -3.93 -2.33 17.35
CA TYR A 131 -3.91 -0.88 17.47
C TYR A 131 -2.65 -0.43 18.21
N VAL A 132 -1.94 0.52 17.61
CA VAL A 132 -0.77 1.18 18.17
C VAL A 132 -1.25 2.42 18.91
N GLU A 133 -0.98 2.48 20.21
CA GLU A 133 -1.24 3.67 21.02
C GLU A 133 -0.34 4.82 20.58
N ASP A 134 -0.85 6.06 20.68
CA ASP A 134 -0.05 7.27 20.40
C ASP A 134 1.17 7.37 21.32
N PRO A 135 2.28 7.97 20.83
CA PRO A 135 3.51 8.05 21.60
C PRO A 135 3.34 9.09 22.71
N ASP A 136 4.12 8.98 23.79
CA ASP A 136 4.15 10.02 24.82
C ASP A 136 4.58 11.35 24.17
N PRO A 137 3.75 12.43 24.23
CA PRO A 137 4.08 13.70 23.59
C PRO A 137 5.40 14.32 24.05
N SER A 138 5.91 13.96 25.24
CA SER A 138 7.22 14.39 25.72
C SER A 138 8.40 13.82 24.94
N THR A 139 8.16 12.83 24.08
CA THR A 139 9.16 12.20 23.20
C THR A 139 9.22 12.84 21.81
N LEU A 140 8.35 13.81 21.50
CA LEU A 140 8.33 14.51 20.22
C LEU A 140 9.64 15.30 20.03
N VAL A 141 10.37 14.99 18.96
CA VAL A 141 11.65 15.63 18.63
C VAL A 141 11.53 16.71 17.54
N TRP A 142 10.49 16.63 16.72
CA TRP A 142 10.24 17.56 15.62
C TRP A 142 8.78 17.48 15.17
N SER A 143 8.18 18.61 14.82
CA SER A 143 6.88 18.65 14.15
C SER A 143 6.69 19.94 13.36
N ASP A 144 5.70 19.94 12.48
CA ASP A 144 5.15 21.15 11.89
C ASP A 144 3.62 21.08 11.89
N GLU A 145 2.99 21.90 12.74
CA GLU A 145 1.53 21.96 12.89
C GLU A 145 0.89 22.93 11.90
N PHE A 146 1.70 23.63 11.08
CA PHE A 146 1.25 24.56 10.05
C PHE A 146 0.34 25.69 10.60
N ASP A 147 0.70 26.23 11.77
CA ASP A 147 -0.08 27.28 12.46
C ASP A 147 0.05 28.69 11.86
N VAL A 148 0.96 28.89 10.89
CA VAL A 148 1.26 30.21 10.31
C VAL A 148 0.88 30.25 8.84
N ASP A 149 -0.15 31.02 8.52
CA ASP A 149 -0.59 31.25 7.13
C ASP A 149 0.53 31.83 6.25
N GLY A 150 0.60 31.37 5.00
CA GLY A 150 1.55 31.84 4.00
C GLY A 150 2.40 30.72 3.40
N SER A 151 3.67 31.00 3.12
CA SER A 151 4.60 29.97 2.66
C SER A 151 4.97 29.02 3.81
N PRO A 152 5.17 27.72 3.54
CA PRO A 152 5.73 26.77 4.50
C PRO A 152 7.04 27.26 5.16
N ASP A 153 7.26 26.86 6.41
CA ASP A 153 8.44 27.26 7.20
C ASP A 153 9.74 26.81 6.51
N SER A 154 10.52 27.77 6.02
CA SER A 154 11.76 27.52 5.29
C SER A 154 12.90 27.00 6.16
N THR A 155 12.73 27.00 7.49
CA THR A 155 13.67 26.33 8.40
C THR A 155 13.42 24.82 8.49
N LYS A 156 12.26 24.36 8.01
CA LYS A 156 11.80 22.96 8.04
C LYS A 156 11.69 22.33 6.65
N TRP A 157 11.29 23.14 5.66
CA TRP A 157 10.97 22.67 4.31
C TRP A 157 11.73 23.44 3.23
N THR A 158 12.15 22.70 2.21
CA THR A 158 12.59 23.25 0.92
C THR A 158 11.86 22.51 -0.22
N TYR A 159 12.20 22.81 -1.47
CA TYR A 159 11.48 22.33 -2.65
C TYR A 159 12.43 21.69 -3.65
N ASP A 160 12.00 20.57 -4.22
CA ASP A 160 12.55 20.06 -5.48
C ASP A 160 11.84 20.79 -6.63
N ILE A 161 12.60 21.49 -7.48
CA ILE A 161 12.06 22.36 -8.55
C ILE A 161 12.36 21.77 -9.93
N GLY A 162 11.35 21.71 -10.80
CA GLY A 162 11.52 21.26 -12.19
C GLY A 162 10.40 20.36 -12.71
N GLY A 163 10.39 20.13 -14.03
CA GLY A 163 9.37 19.34 -14.74
C GLY A 163 9.93 18.20 -15.61
N GLY A 164 11.11 17.68 -15.26
CA GLY A 164 11.83 16.65 -16.04
C GLY A 164 11.30 15.22 -15.90
N GLY A 165 10.08 15.04 -15.38
CA GLY A 165 9.42 13.73 -15.25
C GLY A 165 9.84 12.86 -14.06
N TRP A 166 10.83 13.29 -13.25
CA TRP A 166 11.17 12.73 -11.94
C TRP A 166 11.43 11.21 -11.89
N GLY A 167 11.88 10.63 -13.01
CA GLY A 167 12.13 9.19 -13.14
C GLY A 167 10.89 8.38 -13.55
N ASN A 168 9.71 8.97 -13.51
CA ASN A 168 8.42 8.29 -13.70
C ASN A 168 7.61 8.79 -14.90
N GLY A 169 8.14 9.74 -15.68
CA GLY A 169 7.41 10.35 -16.80
C GLY A 169 6.29 11.29 -16.36
N GLU A 170 6.45 11.89 -15.19
CA GLU A 170 5.51 12.83 -14.58
C GLU A 170 5.33 14.12 -15.42
N PHE A 171 4.11 14.66 -15.43
CA PHE A 171 3.75 15.79 -16.31
C PHE A 171 3.85 17.16 -15.68
N GLN A 172 3.92 17.24 -14.35
CA GLN A 172 3.94 18.51 -13.63
C GLN A 172 5.35 19.11 -13.54
N TYR A 173 5.38 20.43 -13.48
CA TYR A 173 6.52 21.20 -13.01
C TYR A 173 6.37 21.49 -11.52
N TYR A 174 7.26 21.00 -10.67
CA TYR A 174 7.27 21.37 -9.26
C TYR A 174 7.83 22.77 -9.08
N THR A 175 7.13 23.60 -8.30
CA THR A 175 7.49 24.99 -7.99
C THR A 175 7.54 25.24 -6.48
N ASP A 176 8.07 26.39 -6.08
CA ASP A 176 8.02 26.97 -4.72
C ASP A 176 6.93 28.06 -4.59
N ARG A 177 6.03 28.19 -5.58
CA ARG A 177 4.98 29.21 -5.58
C ARG A 177 3.90 28.88 -4.55
N THR A 178 3.35 29.91 -3.94
CA THR A 178 2.17 29.80 -3.06
C THR A 178 0.91 29.35 -3.79
N ASP A 179 0.90 29.33 -5.12
CA ASP A 179 -0.19 28.71 -5.89
C ASP A 179 -0.18 27.17 -5.78
N ASN A 180 0.98 26.59 -5.45
CA ASN A 180 1.19 25.15 -5.36
C ASN A 180 1.46 24.64 -3.94
N ALA A 181 2.11 25.42 -3.07
CA ALA A 181 2.32 25.06 -1.67
C ALA A 181 2.09 26.26 -0.75
N PHE A 182 1.09 26.17 0.12
CA PHE A 182 0.78 27.24 1.07
C PHE A 182 0.12 26.69 2.34
N VAL A 183 0.42 27.31 3.46
CA VAL A 183 -0.26 27.09 4.73
C VAL A 183 -1.46 28.03 4.80
N LYS A 184 -2.62 27.49 5.18
CA LYS A 184 -3.82 28.25 5.44
C LYS A 184 -4.71 27.54 6.45
N ASP A 185 -5.21 28.28 7.44
CA ASP A 185 -6.18 27.80 8.43
C ASP A 185 -5.68 26.54 9.18
N GLY A 186 -4.39 26.50 9.54
CA GLY A 186 -3.78 25.38 10.26
C GLY A 186 -3.46 24.15 9.38
N ILE A 187 -3.46 24.29 8.06
CA ILE A 187 -3.30 23.18 7.11
C ILE A 187 -2.29 23.56 6.03
N LEU A 188 -1.32 22.68 5.79
CA LEU A 188 -0.52 22.69 4.57
C LEU A 188 -1.37 22.23 3.37
N ASN A 189 -1.42 23.06 2.33
CA ASN A 189 -2.06 22.75 1.06
C ASN A 189 -0.98 22.53 0.00
N ILE A 190 -0.88 21.31 -0.52
CA ILE A 190 -0.13 21.01 -1.74
C ILE A 190 -1.14 20.83 -2.87
N ARG A 191 -1.00 21.64 -3.93
CA ARG A 191 -1.98 21.75 -5.00
C ARG A 191 -1.35 21.54 -6.36
N ALA A 192 -1.85 20.55 -7.08
CA ALA A 192 -1.66 20.43 -8.52
C ALA A 192 -2.57 21.41 -9.26
N VAL A 193 -2.02 22.18 -10.20
CA VAL A 193 -2.75 23.16 -11.01
C VAL A 193 -2.52 22.84 -12.48
N ARG A 194 -3.59 22.82 -13.27
CA ARG A 194 -3.49 22.72 -14.73
C ARG A 194 -3.19 24.10 -15.29
N GLU A 195 -1.95 24.30 -15.73
CA GLU A 195 -1.47 25.52 -16.36
C GLU A 195 -0.25 25.21 -17.22
N ASP A 196 -0.04 25.99 -18.28
CA ASP A 196 1.17 25.87 -19.08
C ASP A 196 2.32 26.60 -18.36
N PHE A 197 3.34 25.87 -17.95
CA PHE A 197 4.50 26.40 -17.23
C PHE A 197 5.77 25.64 -17.62
N ASP A 198 6.78 26.37 -18.11
CA ASP A 198 8.11 25.84 -18.51
C ASP A 198 8.04 24.50 -19.30
N GLN A 199 7.18 24.45 -20.33
CA GLN A 199 6.93 23.30 -21.22
C GLN A 199 6.11 22.15 -20.62
N ASN A 200 5.66 22.27 -19.38
CA ASN A 200 4.75 21.34 -18.72
C ASN A 200 3.31 21.89 -18.72
N SER A 201 2.33 20.98 -18.70
CA SER A 201 0.89 21.32 -18.73
C SER A 201 0.25 21.38 -17.33
N PHE A 202 1.06 21.17 -16.30
CA PHE A 202 0.66 21.19 -14.90
C PHE A 202 1.79 21.76 -14.05
N THR A 203 1.43 22.38 -12.93
CA THR A 203 2.36 22.69 -11.83
C THR A 203 1.93 21.97 -10.57
N SER A 204 2.85 21.74 -9.65
CA SER A 204 2.57 21.23 -8.30
C SER A 204 3.69 21.66 -7.35
N ALA A 205 3.75 21.10 -6.14
CA ALA A 205 4.89 21.24 -5.24
C ALA A 205 5.39 19.88 -4.74
N ARG A 206 6.71 19.76 -4.59
CA ARG A 206 7.41 18.63 -3.96
C ARG A 206 8.24 19.20 -2.82
N MET A 207 7.67 19.18 -1.63
CA MET A 207 8.31 19.67 -0.42
C MET A 207 9.19 18.58 0.19
N VAL A 208 10.37 18.96 0.65
CA VAL A 208 11.36 18.04 1.23
C VAL A 208 12.00 18.66 2.47
N SER A 209 12.30 17.83 3.48
CA SER A 209 13.05 18.23 4.68
C SER A 209 14.57 17.98 4.54
N ARG A 210 15.04 17.61 3.35
CA ARG A 210 16.44 17.21 3.07
C ARG A 210 17.43 18.27 3.58
N ASN A 211 18.31 17.89 4.50
CA ASN A 211 19.29 18.74 5.21
C ASN A 211 18.69 19.82 6.14
N LEU A 212 17.39 19.75 6.45
CA LEU A 212 16.68 20.61 7.41
C LEU A 212 16.12 19.80 8.58
N GLY A 213 15.75 18.55 8.30
CA GLY A 213 15.38 17.52 9.28
C GLY A 213 15.51 16.16 8.61
N ASP A 214 16.43 15.36 9.13
CA ASP A 214 16.66 13.98 8.75
C ASP A 214 16.83 13.14 10.02
N TRP A 215 16.31 11.92 9.97
CA TRP A 215 16.21 11.05 11.13
C TRP A 215 16.55 9.64 10.71
N LYS A 216 17.24 8.94 11.60
CA LYS A 216 17.35 7.49 11.57
C LYS A 216 16.48 6.91 12.66
N TYR A 217 15.56 6.04 12.26
CA TYR A 217 14.55 5.45 13.12
C TYR A 217 13.58 6.48 13.71
N GLY A 218 12.52 5.98 14.32
CA GLY A 218 11.51 6.77 15.00
C GLY A 218 10.11 6.47 14.48
N ARG A 219 9.19 7.32 14.91
CA ARG A 219 7.78 7.27 14.52
C ARG A 219 7.47 8.53 13.73
N PHE A 220 6.96 8.36 12.52
CA PHE A 220 6.67 9.45 11.60
C PHE A 220 5.18 9.43 11.32
N GLN A 221 4.48 10.50 11.68
CA GLN A 221 3.05 10.63 11.51
C GLN A 221 2.74 11.84 10.64
N ALA A 222 1.88 11.65 9.64
CA ALA A 222 1.33 12.73 8.85
C ALA A 222 -0.19 12.59 8.83
N ARG A 223 -0.89 13.63 9.32
CA ARG A 223 -2.34 13.71 9.22
C ARG A 223 -2.71 14.43 7.93
N ALA A 224 -3.30 13.72 6.97
CA ALA A 224 -3.56 14.24 5.63
C ALA A 224 -4.94 13.82 5.12
N ARG A 225 -5.42 14.54 4.10
CA ARG A 225 -6.56 14.16 3.26
C ARG A 225 -6.24 14.48 1.80
N LEU A 226 -6.73 13.66 0.89
CA LEU A 226 -6.46 13.76 -0.55
C LEU A 226 -7.62 14.46 -1.27
N GLN A 227 -7.99 15.64 -0.76
CA GLN A 227 -9.16 16.38 -1.22
C GLN A 227 -9.02 16.79 -2.69
N ASN A 228 -10.00 16.43 -3.53
CA ASN A 228 -9.98 16.63 -4.99
C ASN A 228 -8.85 15.91 -5.73
N CYS A 229 -8.17 14.94 -5.12
CA CYS A 229 -7.18 14.07 -5.76
C CYS A 229 -7.80 12.77 -6.28
N THR A 230 -9.04 12.83 -6.76
CA THR A 230 -9.81 11.67 -7.25
C THR A 230 -9.89 11.60 -8.78
N ALA A 231 -9.04 12.35 -9.48
CA ALA A 231 -9.04 12.41 -10.94
C ALA A 231 -7.91 11.54 -11.51
N VAL A 232 -8.16 10.85 -12.63
CA VAL A 232 -7.12 10.09 -13.33
C VAL A 232 -5.91 10.99 -13.61
N GLY A 233 -4.74 10.56 -13.14
CA GLY A 233 -3.47 11.28 -13.27
C GLY A 233 -2.99 11.99 -12.00
N THR A 234 -3.83 12.15 -10.98
CA THR A 234 -3.35 12.63 -9.67
C THR A 234 -2.60 11.51 -8.93
N TRP A 235 -1.46 11.85 -8.33
CA TRP A 235 -0.63 10.94 -7.55
C TRP A 235 -0.02 11.68 -6.34
N PRO A 236 -0.80 11.91 -5.27
CA PRO A 236 -0.26 12.42 -4.01
C PRO A 236 0.58 11.34 -3.31
N ALA A 237 1.68 11.77 -2.70
CA ALA A 237 2.58 10.90 -1.95
C ALA A 237 3.13 11.58 -0.68
N ILE A 238 3.32 10.80 0.38
CA ILE A 238 4.09 11.13 1.57
C ILE A 238 5.10 10.00 1.73
N TRP A 239 6.38 10.33 1.61
CA TRP A 239 7.42 9.33 1.44
C TRP A 239 8.77 9.87 1.90
N MET A 240 9.74 8.98 2.00
CA MET A 240 11.07 9.27 2.55
C MET A 240 12.14 8.72 1.62
N LEU A 241 13.20 9.52 1.45
CA LEU A 241 14.44 9.13 0.80
C LEU A 241 15.62 9.32 1.76
N PRO A 242 16.72 8.57 1.58
CA PRO A 242 17.94 8.79 2.32
C PRO A 242 18.54 10.16 1.96
N THR A 243 19.06 10.86 2.96
CA THR A 243 19.84 12.08 2.74
C THR A 243 21.15 11.76 2.02
N GLN A 244 21.79 10.64 2.40
CA GLN A 244 23.03 10.15 1.80
C GLN A 244 22.78 8.88 1.00
N TRP A 245 23.23 8.87 -0.26
CA TRP A 245 23.12 7.72 -1.16
C TRP A 245 24.25 6.69 -0.92
N ALA A 246 24.37 6.22 0.33
CA ALA A 246 25.51 5.42 0.82
C ALA A 246 25.68 4.08 0.08
N TYR A 247 24.61 3.56 -0.52
CA TYR A 247 24.59 2.28 -1.24
C TYR A 247 24.49 2.46 -2.76
N GLY A 248 24.67 3.68 -3.26
CA GLY A 248 24.45 4.04 -4.67
C GLY A 248 23.11 4.73 -4.90
N GLY A 249 22.79 5.00 -6.16
CA GLY A 249 21.52 5.64 -6.52
C GLY A 249 20.29 4.78 -6.18
N TRP A 250 19.11 5.33 -6.41
CA TRP A 250 17.88 4.57 -6.30
C TRP A 250 17.90 3.33 -7.23
N PRO A 251 17.41 2.15 -6.79
CA PRO A 251 16.77 1.87 -5.51
C PRO A 251 17.73 1.41 -4.40
N SER A 252 19.04 1.38 -4.66
CA SER A 252 20.02 0.75 -3.76
C SER A 252 20.14 1.41 -2.39
N SER A 253 19.91 2.72 -2.27
CA SER A 253 19.90 3.39 -0.95
C SER A 253 18.51 3.47 -0.30
N GLY A 254 17.48 2.97 -0.98
CA GLY A 254 16.14 2.82 -0.43
C GLY A 254 15.20 4.00 -0.54
N GLU A 255 13.94 3.69 -0.25
CA GLU A 255 12.78 4.58 -0.23
C GLU A 255 11.70 3.93 0.64
N ILE A 256 11.00 4.76 1.41
CA ILE A 256 9.87 4.34 2.25
C ILE A 256 8.68 5.23 1.90
N ASP A 257 7.65 4.65 1.30
CA ASP A 257 6.45 5.34 0.88
C ASP A 257 5.36 5.15 1.95
N ILE A 258 5.17 6.14 2.81
CA ILE A 258 4.21 6.10 3.92
C ILE A 258 2.77 6.14 3.38
N LEU A 259 2.55 6.93 2.33
CA LEU A 259 1.29 7.06 1.61
C LEU A 259 1.59 7.28 0.13
N GLU A 260 1.00 6.46 -0.71
CA GLU A 260 0.73 6.77 -2.12
C GLU A 260 -0.73 6.52 -2.44
N HIS A 261 -1.29 7.32 -3.35
CA HIS A 261 -2.62 7.09 -3.92
C HIS A 261 -2.60 7.52 -5.38
N VAL A 262 -3.32 6.80 -6.24
CA VAL A 262 -3.46 7.15 -7.65
C VAL A 262 -4.93 7.37 -8.00
N GLY A 263 -5.23 8.49 -8.66
CA GLY A 263 -6.61 8.92 -8.90
C GLY A 263 -7.43 8.03 -9.83
N TYR A 264 -6.82 7.03 -10.49
CA TYR A 264 -7.57 6.01 -11.23
C TYR A 264 -8.00 4.81 -10.35
N ASP A 265 -7.32 4.58 -9.22
CA ASP A 265 -7.60 3.51 -8.26
C ASP A 265 -8.15 4.11 -6.96
N LEU A 266 -9.35 4.68 -7.06
CA LEU A 266 -9.94 5.48 -6.00
C LEU A 266 -10.15 4.69 -4.71
N GLY A 267 -9.72 5.29 -3.61
CA GLY A 267 -9.84 4.71 -2.27
C GLY A 267 -8.69 3.81 -1.87
N ASN A 268 -7.90 3.29 -2.81
CA ASN A 268 -6.78 2.41 -2.51
C ASN A 268 -5.51 3.22 -2.24
N ILE A 269 -5.11 3.27 -0.97
CA ILE A 269 -3.82 3.81 -0.55
C ILE A 269 -2.79 2.69 -0.51
N HIS A 270 -1.55 3.04 -0.79
CA HIS A 270 -0.42 2.13 -0.77
C HIS A 270 0.63 2.61 0.21
N GLY A 271 1.26 1.66 0.89
CA GLY A 271 2.50 1.88 1.63
C GLY A 271 3.53 0.89 1.14
N SER A 272 4.71 1.39 0.77
CA SER A 272 5.73 0.62 0.06
C SER A 272 7.12 0.84 0.65
N VAL A 273 7.98 -0.16 0.47
CA VAL A 273 9.40 -0.09 0.72
C VAL A 273 10.11 -0.52 -0.54
N HIS A 274 11.03 0.32 -1.00
CA HIS A 274 11.90 0.02 -2.13
C HIS A 274 13.35 -0.19 -1.69
N THR A 275 13.96 -1.25 -2.20
CA THR A 275 15.36 -1.62 -2.03
C THR A 275 15.95 -2.17 -3.34
N ALA A 276 17.25 -2.42 -3.37
CA ALA A 276 17.86 -3.10 -4.54
C ALA A 276 17.20 -4.46 -4.83
N ALA A 277 16.90 -5.25 -3.79
CA ALA A 277 16.22 -6.54 -3.91
C ALA A 277 14.69 -6.42 -4.07
N PHE A 278 14.09 -5.35 -3.55
CA PHE A 278 12.64 -5.18 -3.46
C PHE A 278 12.21 -3.88 -4.14
N ASN A 279 11.94 -3.87 -5.44
CA ASN A 279 11.48 -2.65 -6.11
C ASN A 279 10.57 -2.89 -7.31
N HIS A 280 9.90 -1.82 -7.74
CA HIS A 280 8.88 -1.88 -8.79
C HIS A 280 9.45 -2.21 -10.18
N LEU A 281 10.74 -1.93 -10.46
CA LEU A 281 11.34 -2.25 -11.75
C LEU A 281 11.47 -3.76 -11.99
N ILE A 282 11.59 -4.53 -10.91
CA ILE A 282 11.68 -6.01 -10.95
C ILE A 282 10.44 -6.68 -10.35
N GLY A 283 9.43 -5.90 -9.94
CA GLY A 283 8.15 -6.42 -9.42
C GLY A 283 8.26 -7.12 -8.06
N THR A 284 9.20 -6.69 -7.21
CA THR A 284 9.48 -7.32 -5.90
C THR A 284 9.32 -6.38 -4.73
N GLN A 285 8.77 -5.17 -4.93
CA GLN A 285 8.52 -4.21 -3.86
C GLN A 285 7.70 -4.82 -2.72
N LYS A 286 7.95 -4.34 -1.50
CA LYS A 286 7.30 -4.81 -0.28
C LYS A 286 6.37 -3.74 0.25
N GLY A 287 5.13 -4.11 0.56
CA GLY A 287 4.12 -3.13 0.91
C GLY A 287 2.74 -3.72 1.11
N GLY A 288 1.79 -2.84 1.37
CA GLY A 288 0.38 -3.15 1.51
C GLY A 288 -0.51 -2.14 0.79
N THR A 289 -1.74 -2.57 0.51
CA THR A 289 -2.80 -1.72 -0.03
C THR A 289 -3.99 -1.74 0.91
N TRP A 290 -4.57 -0.57 1.18
CA TRP A 290 -5.74 -0.42 2.04
C TRP A 290 -6.78 0.47 1.39
N THR A 291 -8.06 0.12 1.55
CA THR A 291 -9.15 0.93 1.02
C THR A 291 -9.69 1.86 2.10
N THR A 292 -9.78 3.16 1.79
CA THR A 292 -10.34 4.17 2.68
C THR A 292 -11.08 5.27 1.90
N ALA A 293 -11.80 6.12 2.62
CA ALA A 293 -12.36 7.36 2.09
C ALA A 293 -11.28 8.46 2.04
N VAL A 294 -10.45 8.44 0.99
CA VAL A 294 -9.23 9.29 0.89
C VAL A 294 -9.45 10.81 1.02
N GLU A 295 -10.68 11.31 0.88
CA GLU A 295 -11.00 12.72 1.09
C GLU A 295 -11.24 13.10 2.56
N ASP A 296 -11.40 12.11 3.44
CA ASP A 296 -11.43 12.29 4.89
C ASP A 296 -10.01 12.43 5.46
N TRP A 297 -9.92 12.97 6.68
CA TRP A 297 -8.65 13.08 7.37
C TRP A 297 -8.24 11.75 7.97
N HIS A 298 -7.04 11.30 7.62
CA HIS A 298 -6.43 10.09 8.16
C HIS A 298 -5.03 10.38 8.69
N VAL A 299 -4.58 9.55 9.63
CA VAL A 299 -3.20 9.54 10.12
C VAL A 299 -2.46 8.42 9.41
N TYR A 300 -1.47 8.80 8.60
CA TYR A 300 -0.55 7.90 7.93
C TYR A 300 0.75 7.86 8.73
N GLU A 301 1.22 6.66 9.02
CA GLU A 301 2.32 6.50 9.94
C GLU A 301 3.25 5.35 9.57
N ILE A 302 4.53 5.56 9.85
CA ILE A 302 5.48 4.45 10.02
C ILE A 302 6.12 4.46 11.40
N ILE A 303 6.40 3.27 11.92
CA ILE A 303 7.30 3.04 13.07
C ILE A 303 8.51 2.30 12.53
N TRP A 304 9.61 3.04 12.37
CA TRP A 304 10.85 2.55 11.82
C TRP A 304 11.89 2.33 12.93
N SER A 305 12.46 1.13 12.94
CA SER A 305 13.50 0.69 13.87
C SER A 305 14.58 -0.09 13.12
N GLU A 306 15.64 -0.48 13.82
CA GLU A 306 16.71 -1.32 13.27
C GLU A 306 16.22 -2.70 12.79
N GLU A 307 15.09 -3.18 13.33
CA GLU A 307 14.59 -4.53 13.05
C GLU A 307 13.46 -4.55 12.03
N LYS A 308 12.74 -3.43 11.86
CA LYS A 308 11.52 -3.38 11.05
C LYS A 308 11.00 -1.98 10.78
N ILE A 309 10.11 -1.90 9.80
CA ILE A 309 9.24 -0.77 9.49
C ILE A 309 7.78 -1.26 9.58
N ASP A 310 7.04 -0.77 10.57
CA ASP A 310 5.60 -0.99 10.68
C ASP A 310 4.84 0.15 10.01
N PHE A 311 3.93 -0.17 9.09
CA PHE A 311 2.98 0.79 8.53
C PHE A 311 1.73 0.81 9.38
N VAL A 312 1.31 2.00 9.78
CA VAL A 312 0.17 2.22 10.66
C VAL A 312 -0.77 3.23 10.00
N PHE A 313 -2.06 2.92 9.98
CA PHE A 313 -3.09 3.76 9.39
C PHE A 313 -4.21 3.96 10.41
N ASP A 314 -4.48 5.19 10.81
CA ASP A 314 -5.43 5.54 11.89
C ASP A 314 -5.23 4.70 13.16
N GLY A 315 -3.97 4.51 13.55
CA GLY A 315 -3.57 3.70 14.70
C GLY A 315 -3.63 2.18 14.47
N LEU A 316 -4.19 1.69 13.37
CA LEU A 316 -4.16 0.26 13.04
C LEU A 316 -2.83 -0.11 12.37
N LYS A 317 -2.09 -1.07 12.94
CA LYS A 317 -0.93 -1.65 12.27
C LYS A 317 -1.39 -2.48 11.07
N CYS A 318 -0.98 -2.03 9.90
CA CYS A 318 -1.52 -2.41 8.61
C CYS A 318 -0.56 -3.25 7.76
N TYR A 319 0.76 -3.08 7.95
CA TYR A 319 1.81 -3.92 7.36
C TYR A 319 3.08 -3.89 8.23
N GLU A 320 3.94 -4.90 8.07
CA GLU A 320 5.26 -5.00 8.72
C GLU A 320 6.29 -5.42 7.67
N PHE A 321 7.30 -4.59 7.45
CA PHE A 321 8.49 -4.93 6.70
C PHE A 321 9.63 -5.26 7.68
N LEU A 322 10.04 -6.52 7.72
CA LEU A 322 11.00 -7.04 8.69
C LEU A 322 12.40 -7.15 8.09
N LYS A 323 13.41 -6.78 8.86
CA LYS A 323 14.80 -7.15 8.60
C LYS A 323 15.02 -8.63 8.92
N LEU A 324 15.30 -9.44 7.89
CA LEU A 324 15.64 -10.84 8.09
C LEU A 324 16.98 -10.99 8.80
N ALA A 325 17.14 -12.05 9.59
CA ALA A 325 18.34 -12.26 10.41
C ALA A 325 19.66 -12.28 9.60
N ASN A 326 19.60 -12.66 8.32
CA ASN A 326 20.73 -12.65 7.39
C ASN A 326 20.49 -11.71 6.20
N ALA A 327 19.68 -10.66 6.38
CA ALA A 327 19.40 -9.70 5.33
C ALA A 327 20.71 -9.09 4.79
N THR A 328 20.82 -9.06 3.47
CA THR A 328 21.90 -8.37 2.77
C THR A 328 21.66 -6.86 2.72
N ASP A 329 22.68 -6.08 2.38
CA ASP A 329 22.53 -4.63 2.13
C ASP A 329 21.54 -4.34 0.97
N GLU A 330 21.31 -5.29 0.07
CA GLU A 330 20.33 -5.14 -1.01
C GLU A 330 18.88 -5.29 -0.51
N GLU A 331 18.69 -5.98 0.61
CA GLU A 331 17.38 -6.25 1.24
C GLU A 331 17.08 -5.29 2.38
N TRP A 332 18.10 -4.75 3.06
CA TRP A 332 17.95 -3.83 4.18
C TRP A 332 19.07 -2.79 4.27
N GLN A 333 18.75 -1.56 3.89
CA GLN A 333 19.67 -0.41 3.83
C GLN A 333 19.22 0.76 4.72
N PHE A 334 18.24 0.52 5.59
CA PHE A 334 17.61 1.53 6.46
C PHE A 334 18.31 1.68 7.83
N ASP A 335 19.63 1.47 7.88
CA ASP A 335 20.41 1.57 9.12
C ASP A 335 21.51 2.65 9.07
N LYS A 336 21.61 3.38 7.95
CA LYS A 336 22.59 4.46 7.79
C LYS A 336 22.04 5.78 8.33
N ASP A 337 22.97 6.54 8.92
CA ASP A 337 22.78 7.96 9.23
C ASP A 337 22.86 8.79 7.94
#